data_AF-A0A2T4D9P7-F1
#
_entry.id   AF-A0A2T4D9P7-F1
#
_cell.length_a   1.000
_cell.length_b   1.000
_cell.length_c   1.000
_cell.angle_alpha   90.00
_cell.angle_beta   90.00
_cell.angle_gamma   90.00
#
_symmetry.space_group_name_H-M   'P 1'
#
loop_
_entity.id
_entity.type
_entity.pdbx_description
1 polymer ?
#
loop_
_entity_poly.entity_id
_entity_poly.type
_entity_poly.pdbx_seq_one_letter_code
_entity_poly.pdbx_strand_id
1 'polypeptide(L)'
;MLSKTRNILKSRGYRIFEKPYELNIVAYRSKHVRSNRFDDEIHVFYKNELDKWVYHVFPATTDPGQYWLDNPMHPQGTAFLKKGQYVNSYVIGLHRGIYEAIVQVEDVTVIRDYD
;
A
#
# COMPACT_ATOMS: atom_id res chain seq x y z
N MET A 1 -7.95 -9.45 -14.65
CA MET A 1 -6.90 -8.83 -13.80
C MET A 1 -7.22 -9.00 -12.31
N LEU A 2 -8.41 -8.59 -11.84
CA LEU A 2 -8.84 -8.81 -10.45
C LEU A 2 -8.78 -10.28 -9.99
N SER A 3 -9.23 -11.23 -10.82
CA SER A 3 -9.15 -12.67 -10.52
C SER A 3 -7.73 -13.14 -10.20
N LYS A 4 -6.75 -12.67 -10.99
CA LYS A 4 -5.32 -12.94 -10.77
C LYS A 4 -4.86 -12.35 -9.44
N THR A 5 -5.19 -11.09 -9.14
CA THR A 5 -4.88 -10.46 -7.86
C THR A 5 -5.44 -11.26 -6.69
N ARG A 6 -6.74 -11.60 -6.72
CA ARG A 6 -7.38 -12.38 -5.65
C ARG A 6 -6.73 -13.76 -5.47
N ASN A 7 -6.36 -14.44 -6.56
CA ASN A 7 -5.67 -15.73 -6.48
C ASN A 7 -4.28 -15.63 -5.84
N ILE A 8 -3.53 -14.59 -6.19
CA ILE A 8 -2.20 -14.30 -5.61
C ILE A 8 -2.31 -14.02 -4.10
N LEU A 9 -3.32 -13.24 -3.68
CA LEU A 9 -3.52 -12.93 -2.26
C LEU A 9 -3.92 -14.19 -1.48
N LYS A 10 -4.85 -14.98 -2.01
CA LYS A 10 -5.28 -16.25 -1.41
C LYS A 10 -4.13 -17.24 -1.28
N SER A 11 -3.30 -17.40 -2.31
CA SER A 11 -2.16 -18.32 -2.26
C SER A 11 -1.08 -17.92 -1.25
N ARG A 12 -1.04 -16.63 -0.88
CA ARG A 12 -0.16 -16.09 0.17
C ARG A 12 -0.81 -16.03 1.55
N GLY A 13 -2.05 -16.51 1.70
CA GLY A 13 -2.77 -16.50 2.96
C GLY A 13 -3.21 -15.11 3.42
N TYR A 14 -3.22 -14.11 2.53
CA TYR A 14 -3.71 -12.77 2.88
C TYR A 14 -5.23 -12.76 2.97
N ARG A 15 -5.76 -12.09 4.00
CA ARG A 15 -7.18 -11.84 4.15
C ARG A 15 -7.70 -10.97 3.00
N ILE A 16 -8.83 -11.37 2.41
CA ILE A 16 -9.57 -10.56 1.44
C ILE A 16 -10.88 -10.15 2.08
N PHE A 17 -11.15 -8.85 2.08
CA PHE A 17 -12.44 -8.31 2.50
C PHE A 17 -13.47 -8.49 1.39
N GLU A 18 -14.65 -8.98 1.75
CA GLU A 18 -15.72 -9.27 0.79
C GLU A 18 -17.05 -8.61 1.15
N LYS A 19 -17.16 -7.88 2.27
CA LYS A 19 -18.39 -7.12 2.53
C LYS A 19 -18.45 -5.89 1.63
N PRO A 20 -19.66 -5.38 1.33
CA PRO A 20 -19.83 -4.15 0.56
C PRO A 20 -19.00 -2.99 1.14
N TYR A 21 -18.30 -2.29 0.25
CA TYR A 21 -17.43 -1.15 0.49
C TYR A 21 -16.25 -1.37 1.45
N GLU A 22 -15.95 -2.61 1.86
CA GLU A 22 -14.66 -2.90 2.49
C GLU A 22 -13.55 -2.90 1.44
N LEU A 23 -12.62 -1.95 1.56
CA LEU A 23 -11.54 -1.78 0.60
C LEU A 23 -10.43 -2.82 0.81
N ASN A 24 -9.99 -3.41 -0.29
CA ASN A 24 -8.72 -4.13 -0.39
C ASN A 24 -7.76 -3.24 -1.17
N ILE A 25 -6.73 -2.72 -0.51
CA ILE A 25 -5.68 -1.89 -1.11
C ILE A 25 -4.41 -2.72 -1.18
N VAL A 26 -3.89 -2.95 -2.38
CA VAL A 26 -2.76 -3.86 -2.64
C VAL A 26 -1.73 -3.14 -3.49
N ALA A 27 -0.53 -2.98 -2.93
CA ALA A 27 0.61 -2.47 -3.67
C ALA A 27 1.37 -3.61 -4.36
N TYR A 28 1.57 -3.49 -5.67
CA TYR A 28 2.52 -4.30 -6.42
C TYR A 28 3.76 -3.47 -6.68
N ARG A 29 4.86 -3.93 -6.10
CA ARG A 29 6.18 -3.31 -6.28
C ARG A 29 6.83 -3.80 -7.55
N SER A 30 7.40 -2.86 -8.29
CA SER A 30 8.39 -3.05 -9.32
C SER A 30 9.53 -3.94 -8.80
N LYS A 31 10.15 -4.69 -9.72
CA LYS A 31 11.40 -5.41 -9.40
C LYS A 31 12.60 -4.46 -9.30
N HIS A 32 12.45 -3.25 -9.83
CA HIS A 32 13.48 -2.24 -9.81
C HIS A 32 13.10 -1.19 -8.78
N VAL A 33 13.95 -1.02 -7.77
CA VAL A 33 13.85 0.12 -6.86
C VAL A 33 14.33 1.34 -7.63
N ARG A 34 13.43 2.26 -7.95
CA ARG A 34 13.72 3.48 -8.72
C ARG A 34 13.01 4.64 -8.08
N SER A 35 13.71 5.31 -7.16
CA SER A 35 13.20 6.52 -6.52
C SER A 35 12.67 7.54 -7.53
N ASN A 36 11.53 8.16 -7.18
CA ASN A 36 10.86 9.20 -7.97
C ASN A 36 10.31 8.72 -9.34
N ARG A 37 10.02 7.42 -9.47
CA ARG A 37 9.26 6.85 -10.59
C ARG A 37 7.98 6.21 -10.08
N PHE A 38 6.91 6.40 -10.86
CA PHE A 38 5.59 5.82 -10.60
C PHE A 38 5.47 4.47 -11.34
N ASP A 39 6.41 3.57 -11.10
CA ASP A 39 6.50 2.25 -11.75
C ASP A 39 5.99 1.10 -10.86
N ASP A 40 5.45 1.43 -9.69
CA ASP A 40 4.62 0.54 -8.88
C ASP A 40 3.13 0.73 -9.23
N GLU A 41 2.30 -0.21 -8.78
CA GLU A 41 0.85 -0.13 -8.94
C GLU A 41 0.14 -0.27 -7.58
N ILE A 42 -0.81 0.62 -7.30
CA ILE A 42 -1.79 0.44 -6.22
C ILE A 42 -3.09 -0.07 -6.83
N HIS A 43 -3.50 -1.24 -6.38
CA HIS A 43 -4.72 -1.92 -6.80
C HIS A 43 -5.76 -1.78 -5.69
N VAL A 44 -6.92 -1.22 -6.01
CA VAL A 44 -8.02 -1.05 -5.05
C VAL A 44 -9.21 -1.84 -5.56
N PHE A 45 -9.74 -2.73 -4.73
CA PHE A 45 -10.98 -3.45 -5.05
C PHE A 45 -11.87 -3.67 -3.83
N TYR A 46 -13.16 -3.68 -4.09
CA TYR A 46 -14.21 -3.84 -3.09
C TYR A 46 -15.47 -4.36 -3.78
N LYS A 47 -16.47 -4.78 -3.01
CA LYS A 47 -17.80 -5.04 -3.56
C LYS A 47 -18.69 -3.82 -3.40
N ASN A 48 -19.49 -3.50 -4.41
CA ASN A 48 -20.49 -2.45 -4.30
C ASN A 48 -21.77 -2.98 -3.60
N GLU A 49 -22.79 -2.14 -3.51
CA GLU A 49 -24.11 -2.44 -2.93
C GLU A 49 -24.84 -3.61 -3.61
N LEU A 50 -24.46 -3.95 -4.85
CA LEU A 50 -25.02 -5.07 -5.62
C LEU A 50 -24.19 -6.36 -5.51
N ASP A 51 -23.27 -6.43 -4.54
CA ASP A 51 -22.28 -7.52 -4.35
C ASP A 51 -21.36 -7.72 -5.58
N LYS A 52 -21.23 -6.72 -6.45
CA LYS A 52 -20.35 -6.76 -7.63
C LYS A 52 -18.99 -6.19 -7.30
N TRP A 53 -17.94 -6.87 -7.75
CA TRP A 53 -16.58 -6.37 -7.61
C TRP A 53 -16.34 -5.12 -8.45
N VAL A 54 -15.87 -4.07 -7.78
CA VAL A 54 -15.32 -2.86 -8.39
C VAL A 54 -13.80 -2.91 -8.24
N TYR A 55 -13.07 -2.45 -9.26
CA TYR A 55 -11.62 -2.58 -9.34
C TYR A 55 -10.99 -1.38 -10.01
N HIS A 56 -9.97 -0.82 -9.36
CA HIS A 56 -9.18 0.32 -9.80
C HIS A 56 -7.70 -0.03 -9.73
N VAL A 57 -6.91 0.56 -10.63
CA VAL A 57 -5.45 0.46 -10.66
C VAL A 57 -4.90 1.86 -10.84
N PHE A 58 -3.95 2.24 -9.99
CA PHE A 58 -3.32 3.55 -10.00
C PHE A 58 -1.80 3.38 -10.12
N PRO A 59 -1.13 4.10 -11.03
CA PRO A 59 0.33 4.19 -11.01
C PRO A 59 0.76 4.88 -9.72
N ALA A 60 1.79 4.36 -9.08
CA ALA A 60 2.26 4.82 -7.79
C ALA A 60 3.77 4.59 -7.63
N THR A 61 4.32 5.13 -6.55
CA THR A 61 5.63 4.73 -6.05
C THR A 61 5.46 4.31 -4.60
N THR A 62 5.98 3.14 -4.25
CA THR A 62 6.13 2.70 -2.86
C THR A 62 7.56 2.91 -2.37
N ASP A 63 8.47 3.25 -3.28
CA ASP A 63 9.87 3.54 -3.01
C ASP A 63 10.04 4.90 -2.30
N PRO A 64 10.90 4.96 -1.28
CA PRO A 64 11.33 6.21 -0.68
C PRO A 64 11.93 7.15 -1.73
N GLY A 65 11.55 8.42 -1.64
CA GLY A 65 12.12 9.48 -2.48
C GLY A 65 13.63 9.61 -2.26
N GLN A 66 14.37 9.86 -3.34
CA GLN A 66 15.83 9.91 -3.33
C GLN A 66 16.38 10.87 -2.27
N TYR A 67 15.76 12.04 -2.11
CA TYR A 67 16.16 13.02 -1.11
C TYR A 67 16.25 12.44 0.30
N TRP A 68 15.27 11.60 0.70
CA TRP A 68 15.24 11.01 2.02
C TRP A 68 16.19 9.83 2.19
N LEU A 69 16.57 9.18 1.08
CA LEU A 69 17.64 8.18 1.08
C LEU A 69 18.99 8.84 1.34
N ASP A 70 19.26 9.96 0.67
CA ASP A 70 20.50 10.71 0.81
C ASP A 70 20.56 11.50 2.13
N ASN A 71 19.39 11.90 2.68
CA ASN A 71 19.26 12.72 3.88
C ASN A 71 18.26 12.07 4.87
N PRO A 72 18.62 10.95 5.52
CA PRO A 72 17.69 10.22 6.38
C PRO A 72 17.35 11.02 7.65
N MET A 73 16.06 11.10 7.98
CA MET A 73 15.58 11.72 9.23
C MET A 73 15.89 10.88 10.47
N HIS A 74 16.25 9.61 10.29
CA HIS A 74 16.51 8.66 11.36
C HIS A 74 17.92 8.07 11.19
N PRO A 75 18.72 7.89 12.26
CA PRO A 75 20.09 7.39 12.15
C PRO A 75 20.22 6.02 11.46
N GLN A 76 19.17 5.20 11.54
CA GLN A 76 19.13 3.87 10.90
C GLN A 76 18.69 3.91 9.43
N GLY A 77 18.46 5.08 8.84
CA GLY A 77 18.02 5.23 7.44
C GLY A 77 16.52 5.52 7.27
N THR A 78 16.09 5.52 6.02
CA THR A 78 14.74 5.91 5.59
C THR A 78 13.75 4.77 5.78
N ALA A 79 12.60 5.05 6.39
CA ALA A 79 11.57 4.03 6.59
C ALA A 79 10.93 3.61 5.26
N PHE A 80 10.87 2.29 5.04
CA PHE A 80 10.19 1.63 3.95
C PHE A 80 9.24 0.58 4.50
N LEU A 81 7.97 0.59 4.05
CA LEU A 81 6.98 -0.36 4.56
C LEU A 81 7.43 -1.80 4.23
N LYS A 82 7.58 -2.65 5.24
CA LYS A 82 7.96 -4.05 5.02
C LYS A 82 6.83 -4.75 4.27
N LYS A 83 7.16 -5.63 3.33
CA LYS A 83 6.16 -6.47 2.66
C LYS A 83 5.36 -7.27 3.70
N GLY A 84 4.03 -7.18 3.63
CA GLY A 84 3.13 -7.86 4.55
C GLY A 84 1.69 -7.43 4.33
N GLN A 85 0.82 -7.81 5.27
CA GLN A 85 -0.57 -7.36 5.32
C GLN A 85 -0.80 -6.59 6.62
N TYR A 86 -1.31 -5.36 6.49
CA TYR A 86 -1.58 -4.44 7.59
C TYR A 86 -3.08 -4.20 7.67
N VAL A 87 -3.77 -5.04 8.46
CA VAL A 87 -5.24 -5.06 8.53
C VAL A 87 -5.72 -3.94 9.45
N ASN A 88 -6.66 -3.13 8.97
CA ASN A 88 -7.23 -1.98 9.71
C ASN A 88 -6.22 -0.91 10.14
N SER A 89 -4.98 -0.95 9.62
CA SER A 89 -3.93 -0.01 10.00
C SER A 89 -4.04 1.36 9.35
N TYR A 90 -5.02 1.56 8.46
CA TYR A 90 -5.18 2.78 7.69
C TYR A 90 -6.65 3.20 7.60
N VAL A 91 -6.90 4.50 7.72
CA VAL A 91 -8.23 5.12 7.57
C VAL A 91 -8.10 6.43 6.78
N ILE A 92 -9.23 6.97 6.34
CA ILE A 92 -9.29 8.34 5.84
C ILE A 92 -9.20 9.29 7.04
N GLY A 93 -8.30 10.27 6.97
CA GLY A 93 -8.08 11.28 8.00
C GLY A 93 -7.25 12.45 7.48
N LEU A 94 -6.80 13.34 8.37
CA LEU A 94 -6.00 14.50 7.96
C LEU A 94 -4.50 14.23 8.06
N HIS A 95 -3.77 14.28 6.94
CA HIS A 95 -2.31 14.23 6.97
C HIS A 95 -1.75 15.52 7.57
N ARG A 96 -1.02 15.39 8.69
CA ARG A 96 -0.47 16.51 9.47
C ARG A 96 -1.52 17.55 9.90
N GLY A 97 -2.80 17.18 9.91
CA GLY A 97 -3.91 18.11 10.18
C GLY A 97 -4.24 19.08 9.05
N ILE A 98 -3.70 18.90 7.83
CA ILE A 98 -3.79 19.91 6.76
C ILE A 98 -4.77 19.48 5.65
N TYR A 99 -4.68 18.25 5.17
CA TYR A 99 -5.49 17.77 4.05
C TYR A 99 -5.87 16.31 4.21
N GLU A 100 -6.98 15.92 3.59
CA GLU A 100 -7.51 14.55 3.64
C GLU A 100 -6.57 13.58 2.93
N ALA A 101 -6.27 12.46 3.58
CA ALA A 101 -5.40 11.42 3.10
C ALA A 101 -5.72 10.08 3.77
N ILE A 102 -5.10 9.01 3.27
CA ILE A 102 -5.03 7.73 3.98
C ILE A 102 -3.93 7.87 5.05
N VAL A 103 -4.33 7.82 6.33
CA VAL A 103 -3.44 7.96 7.48
C VAL A 103 -3.32 6.64 8.23
N GLN A 104 -2.13 6.40 8.79
CA GLN A 104 -1.87 5.22 9.62
C GLN A 104 -2.48 5.41 11.01
N VAL A 105 -3.18 4.39 11.52
CA VAL A 105 -3.80 4.38 12.86
C VAL A 105 -3.42 3.18 13.73
N GLU A 106 -2.81 2.15 13.15
CA GLU A 106 -2.26 1.01 13.88
C GLU A 106 -0.77 0.83 13.55
N ASP A 107 -0.09 -0.02 14.32
CA ASP A 107 1.32 -0.33 14.08
C ASP A 107 1.54 -1.00 12.73
N VAL A 108 2.61 -0.58 12.06
CA VAL A 108 3.12 -1.19 10.83
C VAL A 108 4.61 -1.46 10.98
N THR A 109 5.11 -2.46 10.25
CA THR A 109 6.53 -2.78 10.25
C THR A 109 7.22 -2.02 9.12
N VAL A 110 8.27 -1.29 9.46
CA VAL A 110 9.15 -0.65 8.48
C VAL A 110 10.52 -1.28 8.53
N ILE A 111 11.15 -1.43 7.37
CA ILE A 111 12.57 -1.69 7.23
C ILE A 111 13.26 -0.39 6.83
N ARG A 112 14.54 -0.25 7.14
CA ARG A 112 15.35 0.93 6.79
C ARG A 112 16.62 0.60 6.02
N ASP A 113 16.80 -0.70 5.80
CA ASP A 113 17.81 -1.26 4.95
C ASP A 113 17.11 -1.83 3.71
N TYR A 114 17.71 -1.61 2.55
CA TYR A 114 17.25 -2.23 1.29
C TYR A 114 17.88 -3.60 1.07
N ASP A 115 18.91 -3.96 1.84
CA ASP A 115 19.56 -5.27 1.83
C ASP A 115 18.70 -6.38 2.47
#